data_AF-A0A544YWR3-F1
#
_entry.id   AF-A0A544YWR3-F1
#
_cell.length_a   1.000
_cell.length_b   1.000
_cell.length_c   1.000
_cell.angle_alpha   90.00
_cell.angle_beta   90.00
_cell.angle_gamma   90.00
#
_symmetry.space_group_name_H-M   'P 1'
#
loop_
_entity.id
_entity.type
_entity.pdbx_description
1 polymer ?
#
loop_
_entity_poly.entity_id
_entity_poly.type
_entity_poly.pdbx_seq_one_letter_code
_entity_poly.pdbx_strand_id
1 'polypeptide(L)'
;MGDERQSVRQGGWPDSWSSLSSAERVRAVAAAVVDGSTAVADQVIGLTTEQIHEVERDQSAPLPEAYRCFLLLLGGGAGHFMQGTDVYYPRILGLWSAAKELLEENASPFRLQETDRVISMHQGYQFDFLRGAEDDPEVWSYCEGGSPENVPTATHERFTDWLRGIAAREIPSWRRLTAFYREEQAKHAKDRRLYYYRINPDGMHIERF
;
A
#
# COMPACT_ATOMS: atom_id res chain seq x y z
N MET A 1 -37.29 -2.07 -29.20
CA MET A 1 -37.74 -1.32 -28.01
C MET A 1 -37.57 -2.23 -26.81
N GLY A 2 -36.69 -1.86 -25.86
CA GLY A 2 -36.35 -2.63 -24.66
C GLY A 2 -35.00 -3.36 -24.79
N ASP A 3 -33.87 -2.65 -24.92
CA ASP A 3 -33.09 -2.04 -23.83
C ASP A 3 -32.13 -3.07 -23.19
N GLU A 4 -30.95 -3.17 -23.83
CA GLU A 4 -29.74 -3.80 -23.30
C GLU A 4 -29.31 -3.09 -22.01
N ARG A 5 -29.67 -3.65 -20.86
CA ARG A 5 -28.96 -3.33 -19.63
C ARG A 5 -27.60 -4.03 -19.65
N GLN A 6 -26.62 -3.31 -20.18
CA GLN A 6 -25.20 -3.55 -19.93
C GLN A 6 -25.00 -3.73 -18.42
N SER A 7 -24.66 -4.95 -18.01
CA SER A 7 -24.16 -5.20 -16.66
C SER A 7 -22.78 -4.57 -16.56
N VAL A 8 -22.68 -3.46 -15.84
CA VAL A 8 -21.41 -2.90 -15.40
C VAL A 8 -20.70 -3.97 -14.57
N ARG A 9 -19.68 -4.62 -15.15
CA ARG A 9 -18.76 -5.47 -14.36
C ARG A 9 -18.02 -4.52 -13.41
N GLN A 10 -18.40 -4.54 -12.14
CA GLN A 10 -17.59 -3.95 -11.08
C GLN A 10 -16.23 -4.66 -11.14
N GLY A 11 -15.15 -3.90 -11.37
CA GLY A 11 -13.80 -4.44 -11.61
C GLY A 11 -13.43 -5.49 -10.56
N GLY A 12 -13.50 -6.75 -10.96
CA GLY A 12 -13.23 -7.91 -10.12
C GLY A 12 -11.77 -8.36 -10.28
N TRP A 13 -11.22 -8.91 -9.20
CA TRP A 13 -9.96 -9.64 -9.24
C TRP A 13 -10.08 -10.84 -10.20
N PRO A 14 -8.98 -11.30 -10.83
CA PRO A 14 -9.01 -12.51 -11.63
C PRO A 14 -9.61 -13.69 -10.85
N ASP A 15 -10.54 -14.44 -11.48
CA ASP A 15 -11.27 -15.55 -10.84
C ASP A 15 -10.34 -16.64 -10.29
N SER A 16 -9.11 -16.72 -10.79
CA SER A 16 -8.07 -17.67 -10.38
C SER A 16 -6.85 -16.97 -9.76
N TRP A 17 -7.05 -16.00 -8.87
CA TRP A 17 -5.94 -15.28 -8.19
C TRP A 17 -4.83 -16.20 -7.66
N SER A 18 -5.19 -17.31 -7.03
CA SER A 18 -4.25 -18.28 -6.46
C SER A 18 -3.40 -18.99 -7.51
N SER A 19 -3.86 -19.11 -8.75
CA SER A 19 -3.13 -19.77 -9.84
C SER A 19 -2.17 -18.84 -10.58
N LEU A 20 -2.25 -17.53 -10.33
CA LEU A 20 -1.35 -16.55 -10.94
C LEU A 20 0.04 -16.60 -10.29
N SER A 21 1.07 -16.41 -11.10
CA SER A 21 2.42 -16.09 -10.59
C SER A 21 2.41 -14.77 -9.80
N SER A 22 3.42 -14.56 -8.96
CA SER A 22 3.56 -13.33 -8.18
C SER A 22 3.59 -12.09 -9.08
N ALA A 23 4.33 -12.12 -10.19
CA ALA A 23 4.39 -11.04 -11.16
C ALA A 23 3.02 -10.75 -11.82
N GLU A 24 2.23 -11.78 -12.15
CA GLU A 24 0.88 -11.59 -12.70
C GLU A 24 -0.08 -10.98 -11.67
N ARG A 25 0.04 -11.36 -10.39
CA ARG A 25 -0.74 -10.76 -9.31
C ARG A 25 -0.42 -9.29 -9.11
N VAL A 26 0.86 -8.92 -9.12
CA VAL A 26 1.27 -7.52 -9.04
C VAL A 26 0.73 -6.72 -10.23
N ARG A 27 0.85 -7.24 -11.46
CA ARG A 27 0.27 -6.60 -12.66
C ARG A 27 -1.24 -6.44 -12.56
N ALA A 28 -1.95 -7.42 -12.01
CA ALA A 28 -3.39 -7.33 -11.81
C ALA A 28 -3.76 -6.21 -10.82
N VAL A 29 -3.00 -6.03 -9.74
CA VAL A 29 -3.19 -4.88 -8.82
C VAL A 29 -2.86 -3.56 -9.51
N ALA A 30 -1.72 -3.49 -10.22
CA ALA A 30 -1.32 -2.30 -10.95
C ALA A 30 -2.38 -1.85 -11.97
N ALA A 31 -3.00 -2.81 -12.68
CA ALA A 31 -4.10 -2.52 -13.58
C ALA A 31 -5.37 -2.05 -12.83
N ALA A 32 -5.68 -2.66 -11.68
CA ALA A 32 -6.87 -2.33 -10.90
C ALA A 32 -6.85 -0.91 -10.31
N VAL A 33 -5.67 -0.40 -9.93
CA VAL A 33 -5.53 0.96 -9.37
C VAL A 33 -5.71 2.06 -10.42
N VAL A 34 -5.55 1.74 -11.72
CA VAL A 34 -5.80 2.67 -12.83
C VAL A 34 -7.28 2.70 -13.19
N ASP A 35 -8.09 3.24 -12.27
CA ASP A 35 -9.55 3.31 -12.43
C ASP A 35 -10.10 4.73 -12.61
N GLY A 36 -9.21 5.72 -12.74
CA GLY A 36 -9.53 7.13 -12.90
C GLY A 36 -9.93 7.87 -11.61
N SER A 37 -10.14 7.14 -10.52
CA SER A 37 -10.45 7.69 -9.19
C SER A 37 -9.27 7.56 -8.22
N THR A 38 -8.63 6.40 -8.20
CA THR A 38 -7.44 6.08 -7.40
C THR A 38 -6.19 6.60 -8.11
N ALA A 39 -6.00 6.20 -9.37
CA ALA A 39 -4.96 6.72 -10.24
C ALA A 39 -5.47 6.84 -11.68
N VAL A 40 -4.90 7.78 -12.43
CA VAL A 40 -4.89 7.72 -13.90
C VAL A 40 -3.57 7.11 -14.38
N ALA A 41 -3.52 6.64 -15.63
CA ALA A 41 -2.36 5.91 -16.17
C ALA A 41 -1.04 6.67 -15.98
N ASP A 42 -1.02 7.98 -16.25
CA ASP A 42 0.17 8.84 -16.14
C ASP A 42 0.67 9.02 -14.69
N GLN A 43 -0.12 8.64 -13.69
CA GLN A 43 0.27 8.69 -12.28
C GLN A 43 0.83 7.36 -11.75
N VAL A 44 0.78 6.29 -12.57
CA VAL A 44 1.39 5.00 -12.24
C VAL A 44 2.79 4.99 -12.84
N ILE A 45 3.77 5.11 -11.97
CA ILE A 45 5.17 5.33 -12.33
C ILE A 45 5.99 4.19 -11.75
N GLY A 46 6.66 3.44 -12.63
CA GLY A 46 7.64 2.44 -12.26
C GLY A 46 9.02 3.04 -11.99
N LEU A 47 9.87 2.30 -11.28
CA LEU A 47 11.27 2.67 -11.10
C LEU A 47 12.14 2.24 -12.29
N THR A 48 13.20 3.02 -12.55
CA THR A 48 14.27 2.63 -13.48
C THR A 48 15.18 1.57 -12.84
N THR A 49 15.99 0.91 -13.67
CA THR A 49 16.99 -0.05 -13.20
C THR A 49 17.94 0.55 -12.16
N GLU A 50 18.37 1.79 -12.35
CA GLU A 50 19.27 2.50 -11.44
C GLU A 50 18.62 2.75 -10.08
N GLN A 51 17.34 3.15 -10.07
CA GLN A 51 16.57 3.35 -8.85
C GLN A 51 16.33 2.03 -8.12
N ILE A 52 16.07 0.94 -8.84
CA ILE A 52 15.96 -0.40 -8.25
C ILE A 52 17.27 -0.79 -7.57
N HIS A 53 18.42 -0.57 -8.22
CA HIS A 53 19.72 -0.85 -7.61
C HIS A 53 19.98 0.01 -6.36
N GLU A 54 19.43 1.21 -6.29
CA GLU A 54 19.51 2.03 -5.08
C GLU A 54 18.70 1.43 -3.93
N VAL A 55 17.46 0.99 -4.19
CA VAL A 55 16.65 0.28 -3.21
C VAL A 55 17.33 -1.03 -2.78
N GLU A 56 17.92 -1.79 -3.70
CA GLU A 56 18.64 -3.03 -3.40
C GLU A 56 19.86 -2.81 -2.49
N ARG A 57 20.55 -1.68 -2.63
CA ARG A 57 21.69 -1.33 -1.75
C ARG A 57 21.26 -0.82 -0.37
N ASP A 58 20.08 -0.25 -0.27
CA ASP A 58 19.52 0.25 0.99
C ASP A 58 18.95 -0.87 1.87
N GLN A 59 18.51 -1.97 1.25
CA GLN A 59 17.91 -3.10 1.96
C GLN A 59 18.98 -4.08 2.47
N SER A 60 18.71 -4.74 3.59
CA SER A 60 19.64 -5.67 4.22
C SER A 60 19.77 -7.02 3.50
N ALA A 61 18.89 -7.31 2.53
CA ALA A 61 18.88 -8.53 1.74
C ALA A 61 18.32 -8.31 0.31
N PRO A 62 18.58 -9.23 -0.64
CA PRO A 62 18.03 -9.15 -1.99
C PRO A 62 16.51 -9.01 -2.01
N LEU A 63 15.99 -8.28 -3.00
CA LEU A 63 14.55 -8.07 -3.14
C LEU A 63 13.88 -9.34 -3.69
N PRO A 64 12.78 -9.79 -3.06
CA PRO A 64 11.90 -10.80 -3.64
C PRO A 64 11.32 -10.37 -4.99
N GLU A 65 11.12 -11.31 -5.90
CA GLU A 65 10.64 -11.04 -7.26
C GLU A 65 9.30 -10.28 -7.25
N ALA A 66 8.37 -10.64 -6.37
CA ALA A 66 7.08 -9.95 -6.27
C ALA A 66 7.23 -8.47 -5.90
N TYR A 67 8.11 -8.17 -4.95
CA TYR A 67 8.35 -6.79 -4.52
C TYR A 67 9.14 -6.00 -5.56
N ARG A 68 10.14 -6.63 -6.21
CA ARG A 68 10.83 -6.05 -7.36
C ARG A 68 9.86 -5.70 -8.49
N CYS A 69 8.91 -6.58 -8.79
CA CYS A 69 7.85 -6.34 -9.77
C CYS A 69 6.96 -5.16 -9.38
N PHE A 70 6.62 -5.02 -8.08
CA PHE A 70 5.88 -3.86 -7.58
C PHE A 70 6.64 -2.56 -7.83
N LEU A 71 7.93 -2.52 -7.49
CA LEU A 71 8.76 -1.32 -7.69
C LEU A 71 8.87 -0.95 -9.17
N LEU A 72 9.03 -1.93 -10.06
CA LEU A 72 9.09 -1.72 -11.51
C LEU A 72 7.79 -1.17 -12.12
N LEU A 73 6.63 -1.37 -11.48
CA LEU A 73 5.33 -0.96 -12.03
C LEU A 73 4.74 0.26 -11.31
N LEU A 74 4.96 0.37 -10.01
CA LEU A 74 4.27 1.31 -9.12
C LEU A 74 5.25 2.09 -8.23
N GLY A 75 6.52 1.69 -8.15
CA GLY A 75 7.45 2.14 -7.11
C GLY A 75 7.76 3.64 -7.13
N GLY A 76 7.53 4.34 -8.23
CA GLY A 76 7.67 5.80 -8.34
C GLY A 76 6.40 6.58 -7.98
N GLY A 77 5.26 5.90 -7.84
CA GLY A 77 3.97 6.50 -7.48
C GLY A 77 2.80 5.84 -8.18
N ALA A 78 1.60 5.96 -7.58
CA ALA A 78 0.36 5.43 -8.12
C ALA A 78 -0.86 6.30 -7.75
N GLY A 79 -0.75 7.61 -8.00
CA GLY A 79 -1.80 8.57 -7.70
C GLY A 79 -2.14 8.63 -6.20
N HIS A 80 -3.37 8.27 -5.85
CA HIS A 80 -3.87 8.23 -4.49
C HIS A 80 -3.69 6.88 -3.78
N PHE A 81 -3.26 5.84 -4.50
CA PHE A 81 -2.99 4.53 -3.90
C PHE A 81 -1.88 4.66 -2.86
N MET A 82 -2.10 4.13 -1.66
CA MET A 82 -1.21 4.20 -0.50
C MET A 82 -0.76 5.64 -0.13
N GLN A 83 -1.56 6.65 -0.47
CA GLN A 83 -1.25 8.05 -0.15
C GLN A 83 -1.17 8.25 1.37
N GLY A 84 -0.10 8.92 1.81
CA GLY A 84 0.19 9.14 3.24
C GLY A 84 1.05 8.04 3.87
N THR A 85 1.50 7.07 3.09
CA THR A 85 2.47 6.04 3.49
C THR A 85 3.77 6.20 2.70
N ASP A 86 4.89 5.97 3.36
CA ASP A 86 6.20 5.89 2.74
C ASP A 86 6.35 4.49 2.15
N VAL A 87 5.98 4.37 0.88
CA VAL A 87 5.99 3.11 0.10
C VAL A 87 6.49 3.31 -1.34
N TYR A 88 6.72 4.56 -1.73
CA TYR A 88 7.26 4.93 -3.04
C TYR A 88 8.64 5.55 -2.91
N TYR A 89 9.47 5.38 -3.93
CA TYR A 89 10.75 6.05 -4.08
C TYR A 89 10.58 7.59 -4.09
N PRO A 90 11.51 8.35 -3.48
CA PRO A 90 12.66 7.91 -2.70
C PRO A 90 12.33 7.61 -1.22
N ARG A 91 11.07 7.75 -0.78
CA ARG A 91 10.69 7.65 0.64
C ARG A 91 10.82 6.24 1.24
N ILE A 92 10.91 5.20 0.40
CA ILE A 92 11.23 3.85 0.85
C ILE A 92 12.68 3.65 1.28
N LEU A 93 13.58 4.56 0.91
CA LEU A 93 14.98 4.48 1.31
C LEU A 93 15.12 4.82 2.79
N GLY A 94 15.95 4.07 3.51
CA GLY A 94 16.19 4.23 4.94
C GLY A 94 15.11 3.64 5.85
N LEU A 95 14.03 3.07 5.29
CA LEU A 95 12.95 2.50 6.10
C LEU A 95 13.40 1.34 6.99
N TRP A 96 14.41 0.58 6.56
CA TRP A 96 14.99 -0.48 7.40
C TRP A 96 15.56 0.10 8.70
N SER A 97 16.35 1.17 8.59
CA SER A 97 16.93 1.87 9.75
C SER A 97 15.84 2.51 10.61
N ALA A 98 14.87 3.19 10.00
CA ALA A 98 13.76 3.80 10.72
C ALA A 98 12.91 2.78 11.49
N ALA A 99 12.65 1.60 10.91
CA ALA A 99 11.94 0.53 11.59
C ALA A 99 12.72 -0.03 12.79
N LYS A 100 14.05 -0.14 12.65
CA LYS A 100 14.93 -0.54 13.75
C LYS A 100 14.91 0.49 14.89
N GLU A 101 15.03 1.78 14.57
CA GLU A 101 14.93 2.88 15.54
C GLU A 101 13.59 2.84 16.26
N LEU A 102 12.48 2.68 15.54
CA LEU A 102 11.15 2.61 16.12
C LEU A 102 10.98 1.44 17.11
N LEU A 103 11.54 0.26 16.78
CA LEU A 103 11.53 -0.90 17.68
C LEU A 103 12.36 -0.63 18.95
N GLU A 104 13.49 0.05 18.82
CA GLU A 104 14.37 0.41 19.94
C GLU A 104 13.73 1.46 20.86
N GLU A 105 13.14 2.51 20.30
CA GLU A 105 12.44 3.57 21.04
C GLU A 105 11.27 3.04 21.87
N ASN A 106 10.57 2.03 21.34
CA ASN A 106 9.43 1.39 21.99
C ASN A 106 9.80 0.21 22.90
N ALA A 107 11.10 0.00 23.15
CA ALA A 107 11.62 -1.12 23.92
C ALA A 107 11.06 -2.49 23.49
N SER A 108 10.77 -2.63 22.18
CA SER A 108 10.30 -3.90 21.63
C SER A 108 11.34 -4.99 21.87
N PRO A 109 10.96 -6.19 22.30
CA PRO A 109 11.89 -7.32 22.38
C PRO A 109 12.24 -7.89 21.00
N PHE A 110 11.48 -7.54 19.97
CA PHE A 110 11.67 -8.04 18.62
C PHE A 110 12.86 -7.36 17.92
N ARG A 111 13.55 -8.12 17.07
CA ARG A 111 14.66 -7.63 16.23
C ARG A 111 14.41 -8.07 14.79
N LEU A 112 14.55 -7.14 13.86
CA LEU A 112 14.57 -7.45 12.44
C LEU A 112 15.76 -8.37 12.13
N GLN A 113 15.51 -9.37 11.30
CA GLN A 113 16.55 -10.23 10.76
C GLN A 113 17.23 -9.50 9.59
N GLU A 114 18.48 -9.84 9.29
CA GLU A 114 19.17 -9.32 8.10
C GLU A 114 18.42 -9.68 6.81
N THR A 115 17.65 -10.77 6.82
CA THR A 115 16.80 -11.17 5.72
C THR A 115 15.47 -10.43 5.65
N ASP A 116 15.05 -9.64 6.65
CA ASP A 116 13.78 -8.92 6.61
C ASP A 116 13.92 -7.65 5.73
N ARG A 117 12.93 -7.32 4.89
CA ARG A 117 12.93 -6.09 4.07
C ARG A 117 11.76 -5.21 4.44
N VAL A 118 12.00 -3.98 4.86
CA VAL A 118 10.94 -3.03 5.21
C VAL A 118 10.40 -2.38 3.94
N ILE A 119 9.09 -2.46 3.74
CA ILE A 119 8.43 -2.09 2.48
C ILE A 119 7.47 -0.92 2.61
N SER A 120 7.05 -0.59 3.83
CA SER A 120 6.17 0.55 4.07
C SER A 120 6.45 1.13 5.46
N MET A 121 6.25 2.44 5.61
CA MET A 121 6.11 3.07 6.91
C MET A 121 4.98 4.10 6.89
N HIS A 122 4.12 4.05 7.90
CA HIS A 122 3.02 4.98 8.07
C HIS A 122 3.29 5.91 9.25
N GLN A 123 3.64 7.17 8.91
CA GLN A 123 3.82 8.28 9.86
C GLN A 123 4.76 8.00 11.04
N GLY A 124 5.74 7.11 10.87
CA GLY A 124 6.76 6.83 11.88
C GLY A 124 6.34 5.93 13.04
N TYR A 125 5.09 5.45 13.12
CA TYR A 125 4.63 4.60 14.24
C TYR A 125 4.21 3.18 13.81
N GLN A 126 4.09 2.94 12.51
CA GLN A 126 3.75 1.64 11.94
C GLN A 126 4.62 1.34 10.72
N PHE A 127 5.07 0.10 10.56
CA PHE A 127 5.74 -0.37 9.35
C PHE A 127 5.31 -1.80 8.98
N ASP A 128 5.36 -2.11 7.68
CA ASP A 128 5.23 -3.47 7.16
C ASP A 128 6.58 -3.94 6.59
N PHE A 129 6.87 -5.23 6.76
CA PHE A 129 8.08 -5.84 6.24
C PHE A 129 7.85 -7.25 5.70
N LEU A 130 8.73 -7.67 4.80
CA LEU A 130 8.74 -8.98 4.17
C LEU A 130 9.63 -9.94 4.96
N ARG A 131 9.12 -11.14 5.26
CA ARG A 131 9.86 -12.20 5.95
C ARG A 131 10.06 -13.44 5.07
N GLY A 132 11.30 -13.92 5.00
CA GLY A 132 11.69 -15.09 4.21
C GLY A 132 12.31 -14.72 2.85
N ALA A 133 12.95 -15.67 2.17
CA ALA A 133 13.68 -15.42 0.92
C ALA A 133 12.90 -15.81 -0.35
N GLU A 134 11.67 -16.28 -0.18
CA GLU A 134 10.79 -16.70 -1.28
C GLU A 134 10.45 -15.53 -2.21
N ASP A 135 10.06 -15.82 -3.45
CA ASP A 135 9.68 -14.82 -4.45
C ASP A 135 8.49 -13.93 -4.02
N ASP A 136 7.59 -14.48 -3.20
CA ASP A 136 6.36 -13.83 -2.70
C ASP A 136 6.20 -14.10 -1.20
N PRO A 137 7.03 -13.45 -0.36
CA PRO A 137 7.19 -13.77 1.06
C PRO A 137 6.02 -13.29 1.91
N GLU A 138 5.96 -13.76 3.16
CA GLU A 138 4.99 -13.30 4.15
C GLU A 138 5.17 -11.81 4.45
N VAL A 139 4.06 -11.16 4.84
CA VAL A 139 4.07 -9.78 5.34
C VAL A 139 3.77 -9.76 6.83
N TRP A 140 4.62 -9.03 7.54
CA TRP A 140 4.50 -8.79 8.98
C TRP A 140 4.35 -7.29 9.22
N SER A 141 3.56 -6.94 10.23
CA SER A 141 3.23 -5.56 10.55
C SER A 141 3.54 -5.26 12.01
N TYR A 142 4.24 -4.15 12.25
CA TYR A 142 4.44 -3.57 13.57
C TYR A 142 3.69 -2.25 13.68
N CYS A 143 3.01 -2.03 14.80
CA CYS A 143 2.42 -0.74 15.16
C CYS A 143 2.71 -0.48 16.64
N GLU A 144 3.20 0.71 16.97
CA GLU A 144 3.42 1.14 18.35
C GLU A 144 2.14 0.96 19.19
N GLY A 145 2.26 0.25 20.30
CA GLY A 145 1.11 -0.09 21.18
C GLY A 145 0.07 -1.01 20.53
N GLY A 146 0.34 -1.56 19.35
CA GLY A 146 -0.59 -2.43 18.60
C GLY A 146 -0.75 -3.83 19.20
N SER A 147 0.17 -4.27 20.07
CA SER A 147 0.08 -5.52 20.80
C SER A 147 0.59 -5.36 22.24
N PRO A 148 0.10 -6.16 23.22
CA PRO A 148 0.58 -6.09 24.60
C PRO A 148 2.09 -6.33 24.75
N GLU A 149 2.68 -7.07 23.82
CA GLU A 149 4.09 -7.43 23.81
C GLU A 149 4.96 -6.45 22.99
N ASN A 150 4.35 -5.45 22.32
CA ASN A 150 5.01 -4.55 21.38
C ASN A 150 5.85 -5.30 20.34
N VAL A 151 5.32 -6.39 19.79
CA VAL A 151 5.96 -7.18 18.73
C VAL A 151 5.15 -7.15 17.43
N PRO A 152 5.80 -7.28 16.26
CA PRO A 152 5.09 -7.40 15.00
C PRO A 152 4.29 -8.70 14.91
N THR A 153 3.25 -8.70 14.07
CA THR A 153 2.42 -9.87 13.80
C THR A 153 2.40 -10.20 12.31
N ALA A 154 2.33 -11.49 11.97
CA ALA A 154 2.11 -11.92 10.59
C ALA A 154 0.69 -11.50 10.17
N THR A 155 0.57 -10.78 9.05
CA THR A 155 -0.73 -10.30 8.55
C THR A 155 -1.17 -11.01 7.28
N HIS A 156 -0.22 -11.42 6.42
CA HIS A 156 -0.50 -12.11 5.17
C HIS A 156 0.59 -13.15 4.88
N GLU A 157 0.18 -14.30 4.34
CA GLU A 157 1.12 -15.35 3.90
C GLU A 157 1.96 -14.93 2.68
N ARG A 158 1.52 -13.89 1.95
CA ARG A 158 2.16 -13.43 0.71
C ARG A 158 2.06 -11.91 0.56
N PHE A 159 3.13 -11.30 0.06
CA PHE A 159 3.18 -9.90 -0.32
C PHE A 159 2.09 -9.54 -1.33
N THR A 160 1.85 -10.40 -2.32
CA THR A 160 0.82 -10.11 -3.32
C THR A 160 -0.59 -10.11 -2.74
N ASP A 161 -0.86 -10.90 -1.69
CA ASP A 161 -2.14 -10.91 -0.99
C ASP A 161 -2.31 -9.66 -0.13
N TRP A 162 -1.25 -9.20 0.55
CA TRP A 162 -1.22 -7.91 1.25
C TRP A 162 -1.49 -6.74 0.29
N LEU A 163 -0.80 -6.71 -0.87
CA LEU A 163 -0.93 -5.66 -1.88
C LEU A 163 -2.37 -5.62 -2.44
N ARG A 164 -2.95 -6.80 -2.73
CA ARG A 164 -4.36 -6.94 -3.12
C ARG A 164 -5.30 -6.45 -2.02
N GLY A 165 -5.05 -6.80 -0.77
CA GLY A 165 -5.84 -6.38 0.39
C GLY A 165 -5.92 -4.87 0.51
N ILE A 166 -4.79 -4.17 0.35
CA ILE A 166 -4.77 -2.70 0.37
C ILE A 166 -5.58 -2.14 -0.80
N ALA A 167 -5.35 -2.63 -2.02
CA ALA A 167 -6.10 -2.19 -3.19
C ALA A 167 -7.61 -2.42 -3.05
N ALA A 168 -8.03 -3.58 -2.51
CA ALA A 168 -9.43 -3.90 -2.27
C ALA A 168 -10.11 -2.95 -1.26
N ARG A 169 -9.34 -2.39 -0.31
CA ARG A 169 -9.82 -1.41 0.67
C ARG A 169 -9.84 0.01 0.11
N GLU A 170 -8.78 0.42 -0.58
CA GLU A 170 -8.60 1.81 -1.00
C GLU A 170 -9.34 2.18 -2.28
N ILE A 171 -9.39 1.28 -3.28
CA ILE A 171 -10.04 1.57 -4.56
C ILE A 171 -11.52 1.99 -4.37
N PRO A 172 -12.36 1.24 -3.62
CA PRO A 172 -13.73 1.67 -3.37
C PRO A 172 -13.82 2.96 -2.56
N SER A 173 -12.85 3.22 -1.68
CA SER A 173 -12.80 4.43 -0.86
C SER A 173 -12.54 5.66 -1.74
N TRP A 174 -11.54 5.60 -2.61
CA TRP A 174 -11.25 6.68 -3.56
C TRP A 174 -12.37 6.90 -4.55
N ARG A 175 -13.00 5.85 -5.09
CA ARG A 175 -14.20 5.99 -5.94
C ARG A 175 -15.29 6.85 -5.31
N ARG A 176 -15.47 6.77 -3.99
CA ARG A 176 -16.45 7.59 -3.24
C ARG A 176 -15.95 9.00 -2.96
N LEU A 177 -14.65 9.16 -2.71
CA LEU A 177 -14.06 10.41 -2.24
C LEU A 177 -13.56 11.34 -3.36
N THR A 178 -13.20 10.82 -4.54
CA THR A 178 -12.45 11.59 -5.54
C THR A 178 -13.19 12.85 -6.02
N ALA A 179 -14.51 12.79 -6.24
CA ALA A 179 -15.28 13.96 -6.68
C ALA A 179 -15.19 15.10 -5.65
N PHE A 180 -15.40 14.76 -4.38
CA PHE A 180 -15.29 15.67 -3.26
C PHE A 180 -13.86 16.19 -3.06
N TYR A 181 -12.88 15.28 -3.10
CA TYR A 181 -11.47 15.63 -2.95
C TYR A 181 -11.00 16.63 -4.02
N ARG A 182 -11.41 16.42 -5.28
CA ARG A 182 -11.10 17.34 -6.39
C ARG A 182 -11.74 18.71 -6.20
N GLU A 183 -13.01 18.74 -5.77
CA GLU A 183 -13.70 19.99 -5.47
C GLU A 183 -12.99 20.78 -4.35
N GLU A 184 -12.60 20.11 -3.27
CA GLU A 184 -11.85 20.74 -2.17
C GLU A 184 -10.47 21.23 -2.63
N GLN A 185 -9.74 20.46 -3.42
CA GLN A 185 -8.41 20.86 -3.90
C GLN A 185 -8.45 22.05 -4.86
N ALA A 186 -9.54 22.22 -5.61
CA ALA A 186 -9.76 23.37 -6.49
C ALA A 186 -10.01 24.69 -5.74
N LYS A 187 -10.33 24.62 -4.45
CA LYS A 187 -10.49 25.82 -3.60
C LYS A 187 -9.12 26.41 -3.25
N HIS A 188 -9.07 27.73 -3.09
CA HIS A 188 -7.90 28.38 -2.51
C HIS A 188 -7.61 27.79 -1.12
N ALA A 189 -6.34 27.71 -0.73
CA ALA A 189 -5.93 27.07 0.52
C ALA A 189 -6.69 27.57 1.76
N LYS A 190 -6.99 28.87 1.81
CA LYS A 190 -7.77 29.50 2.90
C LYS A 190 -9.25 29.10 2.96
N ASP A 191 -9.78 28.56 1.86
CA ASP A 191 -11.18 28.18 1.68
C ASP A 191 -11.38 26.65 1.71
N ARG A 192 -10.29 25.88 1.86
CA ARG A 192 -10.33 24.42 2.04
C ARG A 192 -10.87 24.09 3.42
N ARG A 193 -11.80 23.14 3.49
CA ARG A 193 -12.40 22.72 4.75
C ARG A 193 -11.70 21.46 5.27
N LEU A 194 -11.41 21.44 6.57
CA LEU A 194 -11.07 20.21 7.29
C LEU A 194 -12.38 19.52 7.65
N TYR A 195 -12.51 18.26 7.26
CA TYR A 195 -13.67 17.45 7.58
C TYR A 195 -13.24 16.37 8.56
N TYR A 196 -13.96 16.26 9.67
CA TYR A 196 -13.81 15.15 10.60
C TYR A 196 -14.91 14.13 10.31
N TYR A 197 -14.51 12.89 10.06
CA TYR A 197 -15.43 11.77 9.91
C TYR A 197 -15.31 10.88 11.14
N ARG A 198 -16.42 10.73 11.88
CA ARG A 198 -16.53 9.71 12.92
C ARG A 198 -17.14 8.47 12.30
N ILE A 199 -16.36 7.40 12.19
CA ILE A 199 -16.88 6.09 11.78
C ILE A 199 -17.39 5.40 13.04
N ASN A 200 -18.70 5.18 13.14
CA ASN A 200 -19.28 4.42 14.24
C ASN A 200 -18.93 2.92 14.12
N PRO A 201 -19.02 2.13 15.21
CA PRO A 201 -18.65 0.71 15.21
C PRO A 201 -19.41 -0.17 14.21
N ASP A 202 -20.57 0.29 13.73
CA ASP A 202 -21.41 -0.37 12.73
C ASP A 202 -21.06 0.02 11.27
N GLY A 203 -20.07 0.91 11.08
CA GLY A 203 -19.57 1.32 9.77
C GLY A 203 -20.54 2.18 8.95
N MET A 204 -21.68 2.60 9.51
CA MET A 204 -22.80 3.09 8.70
C MET A 204 -23.01 4.61 8.71
N HIS A 205 -22.51 5.33 9.70
CA HIS A 205 -22.76 6.77 9.82
C HIS A 205 -21.50 7.61 9.62
N ILE A 206 -21.62 8.56 8.70
CA ILE A 206 -20.67 9.62 8.40
C ILE A 206 -21.30 10.92 8.92
N GLU A 207 -20.97 11.34 10.14
CA GLU A 207 -21.32 12.69 10.59
C GLU A 207 -20.27 13.69 10.10
N ARG A 208 -20.75 14.78 9.51
CA ARG A 208 -19.94 15.91 9.04
C ARG A 208 -19.86 16.93 10.16
N PHE A 209 -18.65 17.28 10.58
CA PHE A 209 -18.37 18.41 11.46
C PHE A 209 -17.63 19.49 10.68
#